data_AF-A0A951BFR6-F1
#
_entry.id   AF-A0A951BFR6-F1
#
_cell.length_a   1.000
_cell.length_b   1.000
_cell.length_c   1.000
_cell.angle_alpha   90.00
_cell.angle_beta   90.00
_cell.angle_gamma   90.00
#
_symmetry.space_group_name_H-M   'P 1'
#
loop_
_entity.id
_entity.type
_entity.pdbx_description
1 polymer ?
#
loop_
_entity_poly.entity_id
_entity_poly.type
_entity_poly.pdbx_seq_one_letter_code
_entity_poly.pdbx_strand_id
1 'polypeptide(L)'
;MTKLCPPSVMVEAADQYLIKPVLGAFSILEAIARAGEACSLQKLAVQCGVSKATAFRHVRTLGSLGYVRRAASAGYELGPAVLAFTGDDARERALRALIEPELIALHRRFGETVNLGTPKGRRIHYLLVVDGASSSELRAEVGDADHFHCTALGKAMLAFMAA
;
A
#
# COMPACT_ATOMS: atom_id res chain seq x y z
N MET A 1 6.39 26.86 5.96
CA MET A 1 5.19 26.53 6.78
C MET A 1 4.10 26.09 5.83
N THR A 2 4.16 24.84 5.38
CA THR A 2 3.30 24.33 4.30
C THR A 2 2.18 23.52 4.94
N LYS A 3 0.95 24.04 4.86
CA LYS A 3 -0.25 23.29 5.27
C LYS A 3 -0.27 21.97 4.49
N LEU A 4 -0.32 20.85 5.22
CA LEU A 4 -0.46 19.53 4.63
C LEU A 4 -1.81 19.46 3.91
N CYS A 5 -1.75 19.35 2.59
CA CYS A 5 -2.88 18.93 1.76
C CYS A 5 -2.95 17.37 1.79
N PRO A 6 -4.14 16.77 1.90
CA PRO A 6 -4.35 15.34 1.69
C PRO A 6 -4.19 14.95 0.21
N PRO A 7 -3.99 13.66 -0.13
CA PRO A 7 -3.83 13.20 -1.50
C PRO A 7 -5.22 13.19 -2.18
N SER A 8 -5.35 13.96 -3.25
CA SER A 8 -6.30 13.79 -4.38
C SER A 8 -7.74 13.34 -4.08
N VAL A 9 -8.37 13.90 -3.07
CA VAL A 9 -9.82 14.18 -3.14
C VAL A 9 -9.96 15.68 -2.96
N MET A 10 -10.22 16.39 -4.05
CA MET A 10 -10.64 17.78 -3.98
C MET A 10 -11.98 17.83 -3.25
N VAL A 11 -11.94 18.07 -1.95
CA VAL A 11 -13.13 18.44 -1.18
C VAL A 11 -13.42 19.89 -1.54
N GLU A 12 -14.26 20.07 -2.55
CA GLU A 12 -14.88 21.34 -2.88
C GLU A 12 -15.71 21.85 -1.67
N ALA A 13 -15.75 23.18 -1.55
CA ALA A 13 -16.30 24.00 -0.46
C ALA A 13 -17.24 23.31 0.55
N ALA A 14 -16.79 23.24 1.82
CA ALA A 14 -17.58 23.05 3.04
C ALA A 14 -18.90 22.27 2.89
N ASP A 15 -18.79 21.02 2.47
CA ASP A 15 -19.91 20.09 2.48
C ASP A 15 -20.40 19.89 3.94
N GLN A 16 -21.60 20.38 4.22
CA GLN A 16 -22.25 20.33 5.54
C GLN A 16 -22.50 18.89 6.03
N TYR A 17 -22.40 17.89 5.15
CA TYR A 17 -22.52 16.49 5.49
C TYR A 17 -21.22 15.87 6.05
N LEU A 18 -20.10 16.61 6.03
CA LEU A 18 -18.83 16.13 6.56
C LEU A 18 -18.80 16.11 8.09
N ILE A 19 -18.58 14.92 8.64
CA ILE A 19 -18.46 14.71 10.08
C ILE A 19 -17.02 15.01 10.51
N LYS A 20 -16.81 16.17 11.14
CA LYS A 20 -15.48 16.64 11.61
C LYS A 20 -14.69 15.59 12.41
N PRO A 21 -15.28 14.83 13.36
CA PRO A 21 -14.57 13.77 14.05
C PRO A 21 -14.02 12.66 13.15
N VAL A 22 -14.72 12.31 12.07
CA VAL A 22 -14.28 11.29 11.10
C VAL A 22 -13.08 11.83 10.33
N LEU A 23 -13.16 13.06 9.82
CA LEU A 23 -12.04 13.73 9.14
C LEU A 23 -10.79 13.80 10.04
N GLY A 24 -10.96 14.16 11.31
CA GLY A 24 -9.87 14.21 12.28
C GLY A 24 -9.23 12.85 12.54
N ALA A 25 -10.03 11.78 12.61
CA ALA A 25 -9.52 10.43 12.76
C ALA A 25 -8.68 10.00 11.54
N PHE A 26 -9.17 10.23 10.32
CA PHE A 26 -8.43 9.90 9.10
C PHE A 26 -7.17 10.76 8.92
N SER A 27 -7.22 12.05 9.27
CA SER A 27 -6.04 12.92 9.24
C SER A 27 -4.92 12.42 10.16
N ILE A 28 -5.27 11.87 11.32
CA ILE A 28 -4.30 11.26 12.25
C ILE A 28 -3.71 9.97 11.65
N LEU A 29 -4.55 9.09 11.07
CA LEU A 29 -4.08 7.87 10.42
C LEU A 29 -3.10 8.17 9.27
N GLU A 30 -3.44 9.13 8.41
CA GLU A 30 -2.59 9.55 7.30
C GLU A 30 -1.26 10.15 7.78
N ALA A 31 -1.28 10.97 8.85
CA ALA A 31 -0.07 11.55 9.41
C ALA A 31 0.90 10.47 9.92
N ILE A 32 0.37 9.44 10.60
CA ILE A 32 1.16 8.29 11.05
C ILE A 32 1.69 7.49 9.84
N ALA A 33 0.83 7.23 8.85
CA ALA A 33 1.20 6.46 7.65
C ALA A 33 2.34 7.13 6.86
N ARG A 34 2.27 8.45 6.65
CA ARG A 34 3.31 9.20 5.91
C ARG A 34 4.62 9.36 6.67
N ALA A 35 4.59 9.31 8.00
CA ALA A 35 5.80 9.44 8.78
C ALA A 35 6.74 8.25 8.62
N GLY A 36 6.21 7.04 8.35
CA GLY A 36 7.00 5.81 8.25
C GLY A 36 7.64 5.35 9.57
N GLU A 37 7.41 6.07 10.66
CA GLU A 37 7.97 5.84 12.00
C GLU A 37 6.95 6.21 13.09
N ALA A 38 7.22 5.77 14.33
CA ALA A 38 6.36 6.09 15.47
C ALA A 38 6.31 7.61 15.76
N CYS A 39 5.10 8.17 15.84
CA CYS A 39 4.88 9.60 16.02
C CYS A 39 4.43 9.95 17.44
N SER A 40 5.00 11.01 18.03
CA SER A 40 4.52 11.52 19.32
C SER A 40 3.15 12.19 19.18
N LEU A 41 2.36 12.18 20.25
CA LEU A 41 1.05 12.85 20.27
C LEU A 41 1.14 14.35 19.93
N GLN A 42 2.23 14.99 20.35
CA GLN A 42 2.48 16.40 20.06
C GLN A 42 2.75 16.64 18.58
N LYS A 43 3.55 15.77 17.93
CA LYS A 43 3.82 15.83 16.49
C LYS A 43 2.51 15.68 15.71
N LEU A 44 1.67 14.72 16.08
CA LEU A 44 0.37 14.49 15.47
C LEU A 44 -0.59 15.68 15.64
N ALA A 45 -0.68 16.25 16.84
CA ALA A 45 -1.54 17.42 17.08
C ALA A 45 -1.15 18.62 16.22
N VAL A 46 0.17 18.89 16.11
CA VAL A 46 0.69 19.98 15.27
C VAL A 46 0.46 19.70 13.78
N GLN A 47 0.77 18.50 13.31
CA GLN A 47 0.61 18.13 11.90
C GLN A 47 -0.85 18.16 11.43
N CYS A 48 -1.78 17.70 12.27
CA CYS A 48 -3.21 17.67 11.94
C CYS A 48 -3.94 18.97 12.28
N GLY A 49 -3.26 19.98 12.86
CA GLY A 49 -3.87 21.27 13.20
C GLY A 49 -4.96 21.18 14.27
N VAL A 50 -4.84 20.25 15.22
CA VAL A 50 -5.82 20.01 16.30
C VAL A 50 -5.20 20.16 17.69
N SER A 51 -6.04 20.35 18.71
CA SER A 51 -5.56 20.36 20.10
C SER A 51 -4.97 18.99 20.50
N LYS A 52 -4.04 18.99 21.46
CA LYS A 52 -3.47 17.75 22.01
C LYS A 52 -4.54 16.83 22.63
N ALA A 53 -5.58 17.40 23.24
CA ALA A 53 -6.71 16.66 23.79
C ALA A 53 -7.56 16.01 22.69
N THR A 54 -7.79 16.72 21.57
CA THR A 54 -8.50 16.20 20.39
C THR A 54 -7.73 15.07 19.74
N ALA A 55 -6.42 15.26 19.50
CA ALA A 55 -5.54 14.21 18.97
C ALA A 55 -5.55 12.98 19.88
N PHE A 56 -5.49 13.17 21.20
CA PHE A 56 -5.54 12.06 22.16
C PHE A 56 -6.83 11.25 22.05
N ARG A 57 -7.97 11.92 21.92
CA ARG A 57 -9.26 11.24 21.74
C ARG A 57 -9.29 10.42 20.45
N HIS A 58 -8.84 10.98 19.32
CA HIS A 58 -8.76 10.24 18.06
C HIS A 58 -7.85 9.02 18.17
N VAL A 59 -6.63 9.20 18.67
CA VAL A 59 -5.67 8.12 18.84
C VAL A 59 -6.19 7.03 19.78
N ARG A 60 -6.87 7.40 20.88
CA ARG A 60 -7.48 6.44 21.80
C ARG A 60 -8.60 5.64 21.14
N THR A 61 -9.49 6.29 20.40
CA THR A 61 -10.57 5.61 19.67
C THR A 61 -10.01 4.69 18.58
N LEU A 62 -9.07 5.17 17.77
CA LEU A 62 -8.40 4.37 16.75
C LEU A 62 -7.61 3.21 17.37
N GLY A 63 -7.04 3.41 18.55
CA GLY A 63 -6.38 2.38 19.34
C GLY A 63 -7.34 1.28 19.78
N SER A 64 -8.53 1.63 20.28
CA SER A 64 -9.55 0.63 20.63
C SER A 64 -10.08 -0.16 19.43
N LEU A 65 -10.00 0.42 18.23
CA LEU A 65 -10.38 -0.23 16.97
C LEU A 65 -9.20 -1.00 16.32
N GLY A 66 -8.00 -0.96 16.91
CA GLY A 66 -6.81 -1.64 16.39
C GLY A 66 -6.13 -0.96 15.20
N TYR A 67 -6.54 0.26 14.82
CA TYR A 67 -5.94 1.02 13.70
C TYR A 67 -4.68 1.79 14.08
N VAL A 68 -4.50 2.07 15.37
CA VAL A 68 -3.30 2.70 15.92
C VAL A 68 -2.82 1.86 17.10
N ARG A 69 -1.51 1.77 17.31
CA ARG A 69 -0.94 1.19 18.53
C ARG A 69 0.20 2.05 19.04
N ARG A 70 0.59 1.83 20.29
CA ARG A 70 1.73 2.51 20.91
C ARG A 70 2.99 1.69 20.64
N ALA A 71 4.00 2.32 20.05
CA ALA A 71 5.31 1.72 19.80
C ALA A 71 6.13 1.63 21.10
N ALA A 72 7.16 0.79 21.09
CA ALA A 72 8.10 0.67 22.22
C ALA A 72 8.82 2.00 22.53
N SER A 73 9.04 2.85 21.52
CA SER A 73 9.64 4.19 21.64
C SER A 73 8.70 5.27 22.21
N ALA A 74 7.59 4.86 22.84
CA ALA A 74 6.56 5.74 23.42
C ALA A 74 5.74 6.60 22.42
N GLY A 75 5.96 6.44 21.11
CA GLY A 75 5.15 7.04 20.03
C GLY A 75 3.95 6.19 19.59
N TYR A 76 3.21 6.66 18.59
CA TYR A 76 2.06 5.97 17.98
C TYR A 76 2.38 5.57 16.54
N GLU A 77 2.03 4.35 16.18
CA GLU A 77 2.22 3.76 14.85
C GLU A 77 0.94 3.08 14.36
N LEU A 78 0.89 2.73 13.07
CA LEU A 78 -0.27 2.03 12.51
C LEU A 78 -0.45 0.67 13.19
N GLY A 79 -1.69 0.38 13.57
CA GLY A 79 -2.07 -0.88 14.17
C GLY A 79 -2.41 -1.95 13.12
N PRO A 80 -2.50 -3.22 13.54
CA PRO A 80 -2.72 -4.35 12.64
C PRO A 80 -4.04 -4.28 11.86
N ALA A 81 -5.07 -3.60 12.36
CA ALA A 81 -6.35 -3.47 11.63
C ALA A 81 -6.20 -2.69 10.32
N VAL A 82 -5.16 -1.86 10.18
CA VAL A 82 -4.86 -1.17 8.91
C VAL A 82 -4.45 -2.18 7.83
N LEU A 83 -3.79 -3.28 8.19
CA LEU A 83 -3.38 -4.31 7.25
C LEU A 83 -4.57 -5.07 6.64
N ALA A 84 -5.70 -5.11 7.34
CA ALA A 84 -6.94 -5.66 6.80
C ALA A 84 -7.44 -4.87 5.58
N PHE A 85 -7.11 -3.57 5.50
CA PHE A 85 -7.43 -2.74 4.33
C PHE A 85 -6.38 -2.82 3.23
N THR A 86 -5.14 -3.21 3.55
CA THR A 86 -4.08 -3.30 2.54
C THR A 86 -4.17 -4.56 1.69
N GLY A 87 -4.99 -5.55 2.06
CA GLY A 87 -5.02 -6.85 1.36
C GLY A 87 -3.62 -7.45 1.18
N ASP A 88 -3.47 -8.29 0.15
CA ASP A 88 -2.20 -8.91 -0.26
C ASP A 88 -1.06 -7.90 -0.53
N ASP A 89 -1.34 -6.58 -0.64
CA ASP A 89 -0.40 -5.58 -1.14
C ASP A 89 0.83 -5.36 -0.24
N ALA A 90 0.75 -5.50 1.08
CA ALA A 90 1.93 -5.29 1.94
C ALA A 90 2.98 -6.40 1.76
N ARG A 91 2.49 -7.65 1.68
CA ARG A 91 3.32 -8.82 1.39
C ARG A 91 3.82 -8.80 -0.05
N GLU A 92 2.95 -8.43 -0.99
CA GLU A 92 3.34 -8.25 -2.39
C GLU A 92 4.39 -7.14 -2.54
N ARG A 93 4.26 -5.99 -1.88
CA ARG A 93 5.28 -4.92 -1.90
C ARG A 93 6.63 -5.39 -1.36
N ALA A 94 6.65 -6.11 -0.24
CA ALA A 94 7.88 -6.67 0.30
C ALA A 94 8.52 -7.69 -0.66
N LEU A 95 7.68 -8.54 -1.29
CA LEU A 95 8.11 -9.52 -2.28
C LEU A 95 8.67 -8.83 -3.55
N ARG A 96 8.01 -7.78 -4.03
CA ARG A 96 8.47 -6.97 -5.17
C ARG A 96 9.85 -6.38 -4.88
N ALA A 97 10.01 -5.69 -3.76
CA ALA A 97 11.28 -5.08 -3.37
C ALA A 97 12.43 -6.10 -3.24
N LEU A 98 12.13 -7.31 -2.77
CA LEU A 98 13.11 -8.38 -2.65
C LEU A 98 13.54 -8.96 -4.01
N ILE A 99 12.59 -9.14 -4.93
CA ILE A 99 12.80 -9.85 -6.20
C ILE A 99 13.23 -8.93 -7.35
N GLU A 100 12.89 -7.63 -7.28
CA GLU A 100 13.18 -6.66 -8.33
C GLU A 100 14.64 -6.63 -8.81
N PRO A 101 15.67 -6.67 -7.92
CA PRO A 101 17.07 -6.70 -8.37
C PRO A 101 17.40 -7.93 -9.22
N GLU A 102 16.83 -9.09 -8.90
CA GLU A 102 17.03 -10.35 -9.62
C GLU A 102 16.34 -10.34 -10.98
N LEU A 103 15.14 -9.77 -11.07
CA LEU A 103 14.43 -9.58 -12.34
C LEU A 103 15.22 -8.65 -13.28
N ILE A 104 15.78 -7.57 -12.73
CA ILE A 104 16.65 -6.65 -13.48
C ILE A 104 17.91 -7.37 -13.95
N ALA A 105 18.52 -8.24 -13.13
CA ALA A 105 19.68 -9.02 -13.52
C ALA A 105 19.35 -10.01 -14.65
N LEU A 106 18.20 -10.68 -14.59
CA LEU A 106 17.71 -11.54 -15.67
C LEU A 106 17.48 -10.75 -16.95
N HIS A 107 16.79 -9.61 -16.85
CA HIS A 107 16.54 -8.72 -17.98
C HIS A 107 17.86 -8.28 -18.64
N ARG A 108 18.83 -7.82 -17.86
CA ARG A 108 20.15 -7.42 -18.36
C ARG A 108 20.91 -8.56 -19.03
N ARG A 109 20.72 -9.80 -18.55
CA ARG A 109 21.39 -10.97 -19.10
C ARG A 109 20.80 -11.43 -20.43
N PHE A 110 19.48 -11.37 -20.59
CA PHE A 110 18.80 -11.96 -21.74
C PHE A 110 18.20 -10.94 -22.72
N GLY A 111 18.05 -9.67 -22.31
CA GLY A 111 17.48 -8.60 -23.13
C GLY A 111 15.95 -8.66 -23.29
N GLU A 112 15.31 -9.70 -22.76
CA GLU A 112 13.87 -9.96 -22.88
C GLU A 112 13.06 -9.35 -21.74
N THR A 113 11.76 -9.16 -21.95
CA THR A 113 10.81 -8.77 -20.89
C THR A 113 10.71 -9.88 -19.84
N VAL A 114 10.80 -9.50 -18.56
CA VAL A 114 10.71 -10.43 -17.43
C VAL A 114 9.49 -10.09 -16.58
N ASN A 115 8.58 -11.06 -16.45
CA ASN A 115 7.34 -10.91 -15.71
C ASN A 115 7.39 -11.66 -14.37
N LEU A 116 6.96 -11.01 -13.31
CA LEU A 116 6.64 -11.62 -12.03
C LEU A 116 5.13 -11.56 -11.83
N GLY A 117 4.51 -12.71 -11.58
CA GLY A 117 3.10 -12.78 -11.25
C GLY A 117 2.81 -13.66 -10.05
N THR A 118 1.65 -13.46 -9.45
CA THR A 118 1.14 -14.24 -8.32
C THR A 118 -0.24 -14.82 -8.64
N PRO A 119 -0.54 -16.06 -8.23
CA PRO A 119 -1.88 -16.60 -8.35
C PRO A 119 -2.85 -15.87 -7.41
N LYS A 120 -3.99 -15.40 -7.94
CA LYS A 120 -5.09 -14.84 -7.15
C LYS A 120 -6.42 -15.42 -7.65
N GLY A 121 -6.98 -16.33 -6.86
CA GLY A 121 -8.16 -17.09 -7.27
C GLY A 121 -7.89 -17.90 -8.54
N ARG A 122 -8.65 -17.60 -9.62
CA ARG A 122 -8.57 -18.29 -10.92
C ARG A 122 -7.74 -17.54 -11.97
N ARG A 123 -7.04 -16.48 -11.59
CA ARG A 123 -6.21 -15.67 -12.48
C ARG A 123 -4.80 -15.50 -11.92
N ILE A 124 -3.89 -15.13 -12.80
CA ILE A 124 -2.54 -14.67 -12.46
C ILE A 124 -2.57 -13.16 -12.46
N HIS A 125 -2.02 -12.52 -11.44
CA HIS A 125 -1.87 -11.07 -11.38
C HIS A 125 -0.40 -10.68 -11.52
N TYR A 126 -0.10 -9.71 -12.37
CA TYR A 126 1.27 -9.26 -12.61
C TYR A 126 1.72 -8.26 -11.54
N LEU A 127 2.79 -8.63 -10.82
CA LEU A 127 3.39 -7.85 -9.75
C LEU A 127 4.55 -6.96 -10.23
N LEU A 128 5.40 -7.47 -11.11
CA LEU A 128 6.47 -6.69 -11.72
C LEU A 128 6.62 -7.09 -13.17
N VAL A 129 6.94 -6.11 -14.01
CA VAL A 129 7.27 -6.29 -15.41
C VAL A 129 8.52 -5.47 -15.66
N VAL A 130 9.63 -6.13 -15.96
CA VAL A 130 10.90 -5.47 -16.29
C VAL A 130 11.08 -5.59 -17.80
N ASP A 131 10.88 -4.48 -18.49
CA ASP A 131 10.84 -4.45 -19.95
C ASP A 131 12.19 -4.18 -20.60
N GLY A 132 12.45 -4.89 -21.70
CA GLY A 132 13.47 -4.54 -22.69
C GLY A 132 12.96 -3.56 -23.74
N ALA A 133 13.89 -2.90 -24.44
CA ALA A 133 13.64 -1.83 -25.42
C ALA A 133 12.84 -2.23 -26.69
N SER A 134 12.28 -3.45 -26.74
CA SER A 134 11.62 -4.01 -27.92
C SER A 134 10.10 -3.80 -27.88
N SER A 135 9.61 -2.89 -28.72
CA SER A 135 8.18 -2.62 -28.97
C SER A 135 7.44 -3.88 -29.41
N SER A 136 6.49 -4.36 -28.61
CA SER A 136 5.44 -5.29 -29.06
C SER A 136 4.11 -4.95 -28.37
N GLU A 137 3.03 -4.98 -29.13
CA GLU A 137 1.68 -4.51 -28.73
C GLU A 137 0.92 -5.49 -27.80
N LEU A 138 1.53 -6.64 -27.44
CA LEU A 138 0.96 -7.66 -26.55
C LEU A 138 1.80 -7.78 -25.26
N ARG A 139 1.89 -6.69 -24.49
CA ARG A 139 2.58 -6.68 -23.19
C ARG A 139 1.58 -6.64 -22.04
N ALA A 140 1.87 -7.42 -21.00
CA ALA A 140 1.20 -7.31 -19.72
C ALA A 140 1.78 -6.13 -18.95
N GLU A 141 0.94 -5.36 -18.29
CA GLU A 141 1.33 -4.28 -17.39
C GLU A 141 1.22 -4.71 -15.93
N VAL A 142 1.92 -4.00 -15.04
CA VAL A 142 1.77 -4.19 -13.60
C VAL A 142 0.31 -3.93 -13.21
N GLY A 143 -0.35 -4.91 -12.59
CA GLY A 143 -1.77 -4.84 -12.24
C GLY A 143 -2.69 -5.60 -13.20
N ASP A 144 -2.22 -5.97 -14.40
CA ASP A 144 -2.99 -6.81 -15.30
C ASP A 144 -3.22 -8.20 -14.70
N ALA A 145 -4.18 -8.92 -15.30
CA ALA A 145 -4.44 -10.30 -14.95
C ALA A 145 -4.75 -11.16 -16.17
N ASP A 146 -4.29 -12.41 -16.12
CA ASP A 146 -4.44 -13.42 -17.17
C ASP A 146 -4.96 -14.76 -16.65
N HIS A 147 -5.42 -15.62 -17.56
CA HIS A 147 -5.81 -16.98 -17.21
C HIS A 147 -4.60 -17.92 -17.18
N PHE A 148 -4.63 -18.91 -16.30
CA PHE A 148 -3.55 -19.89 -16.16
C PHE A 148 -3.27 -20.72 -17.42
N HIS A 149 -4.29 -21.03 -18.21
CA HIS A 149 -4.15 -21.94 -19.36
C HIS A 149 -3.56 -21.27 -20.61
N CYS A 150 -3.57 -19.93 -20.69
CA CYS A 150 -3.22 -19.19 -21.91
C CYS A 150 -1.84 -18.52 -21.86
N THR A 151 -1.13 -18.56 -20.73
CA THR A 151 0.21 -17.96 -20.59
C THR A 151 1.27 -19.01 -20.23
N ALA A 152 2.52 -18.75 -20.60
CA ALA A 152 3.64 -19.60 -20.17
C ALA A 152 3.79 -19.61 -18.65
N LEU A 153 3.65 -18.43 -18.01
CA LEU A 153 3.67 -18.26 -16.56
C LEU A 153 2.59 -19.11 -15.87
N GLY A 154 1.37 -19.10 -16.40
CA GLY A 154 0.24 -19.84 -15.85
C GLY A 154 0.40 -21.34 -15.96
N LYS A 155 0.85 -21.82 -17.12
CA LYS A 155 1.15 -23.24 -17.33
C LYS A 155 2.26 -23.72 -16.39
N ALA A 156 3.30 -22.90 -16.19
CA ALA A 156 4.37 -23.20 -15.25
C ALA A 156 3.85 -23.28 -13.80
N MET A 157 3.01 -22.34 -13.35
CA MET A 157 2.38 -22.40 -12.03
C MET A 157 1.53 -23.67 -11.85
N LEU A 158 0.66 -23.97 -12.82
CA LEU A 158 -0.20 -25.15 -12.77
C LEU A 158 0.58 -26.47 -12.66
N ALA A 159 1.79 -26.54 -13.23
CA ALA A 159 2.63 -27.73 -13.14
C ALA A 159 3.11 -28.05 -11.71
N PHE A 160 3.10 -27.06 -10.80
CA PHE A 160 3.55 -27.19 -9.42
C PHE A 160 2.45 -26.94 -8.37
N MET A 161 1.23 -26.65 -8.81
CA MET A 161 0.08 -26.55 -7.91
C MET A 161 -0.48 -27.96 -7.66
N ALA A 162 -0.77 -28.27 -6.39
CA ALA A 162 -1.49 -29.51 -6.05
C ALA A 162 -2.91 -29.45 -6.63
N ALA A 163 -3.37 -30.58 -7.17
CA ALA A 163 -4.72 -30.76 -7.67
C ALA A 163 -5.77 -30.78 -6.54
#